data_AF-A0A2E6ZIB3-F1
#
_entry.id   AF-A0A2E6ZIB3-F1
#
_cell.length_a   1.000
_cell.length_b   1.000
_cell.length_c   1.000
_cell.angle_alpha   90.00
_cell.angle_beta   90.00
_cell.angle_gamma   90.00
#
_symmetry.space_group_name_H-M   'P 1'
#
loop_
_entity.id
_entity.type
_entity.pdbx_description
1 polymer ?
#
loop_
_entity_poly.entity_id
_entity_poly.type
_entity_poly.pdbx_seq_one_letter_code
_entity_poly.pdbx_strand_id
1 'polypeptide(L)'
;MKKVTCLLAGSFLAPTLAISGGAERTALPTAFMFETGGYAEFTYSNRNYDVTDNMFAPTSSMAGDVSGASMSVKFDVNETIAVGIAQYNQAGISLNYQGAGSQIPGFNAVGPMVD
;
A
#
# COMPACT_ATOMS: atom_id res chain seq x y z
N MET A 1 33.27 15.26 23.98
CA MET A 1 32.35 14.15 23.67
C MET A 1 30.95 14.59 24.05
N LYS A 2 30.15 15.08 23.09
CA LYS A 2 28.78 15.57 23.34
C LYS A 2 27.84 14.36 23.35
N LYS A 3 27.14 14.14 24.47
CA LYS A 3 26.25 13.01 24.69
C LYS A 3 24.97 13.22 23.88
N VAL A 4 24.66 12.31 22.96
CA VAL A 4 23.40 12.29 22.22
C VAL A 4 22.37 11.59 23.09
N THR A 5 21.44 12.37 23.64
CA THR A 5 20.32 11.88 24.43
C THR A 5 19.11 11.77 23.52
N CYS A 6 18.75 10.57 23.08
CA CYS A 6 17.49 10.31 22.38
C CYS A 6 16.37 10.15 23.42
N LEU A 7 15.49 11.15 23.51
CA LEU A 7 14.31 11.12 24.37
C LEU A 7 13.13 10.54 23.56
N LEU A 8 12.82 9.25 23.73
CA LEU A 8 11.59 8.66 23.22
C LEU A 8 10.42 9.03 24.13
N ALA A 9 9.70 10.11 23.78
CA ALA A 9 8.38 10.41 24.32
C ALA A 9 7.34 10.07 23.25
N GLY A 10 6.85 8.83 23.26
CA GLY A 10 5.89 8.33 22.27
C GLY A 10 4.45 8.64 22.65
N SER A 11 3.91 9.75 22.16
CA SER A 11 2.45 9.91 21.99
C SER A 11 2.08 9.42 20.59
N PHE A 12 1.53 8.20 20.50
CA PHE A 12 0.98 7.63 19.27
C PHE A 12 -0.32 8.36 18.89
N LEU A 13 -0.20 9.44 18.11
CA LEU A 13 -1.31 9.88 17.27
C LEU A 13 -1.16 9.09 15.98
N ALA A 14 -1.88 7.98 15.84
CA ALA A 14 -1.89 7.23 14.60
C ALA A 14 -2.53 8.11 13.50
N PRO A 15 -1.78 8.63 12.51
CA PRO A 15 -2.41 9.23 11.35
C PRO A 15 -3.16 8.10 10.66
N THR A 16 -4.48 8.16 10.66
CA THR A 16 -5.28 7.26 9.83
C THR A 16 -4.97 7.66 8.39
N LEU A 17 -4.09 6.92 7.72
CA LEU A 17 -3.87 7.07 6.29
C LEU A 17 -5.23 6.80 5.62
N ALA A 18 -5.87 7.86 5.14
CA ALA A 18 -7.06 7.73 4.32
C ALA A 18 -6.63 7.10 2.98
N ILE A 19 -6.65 5.77 2.94
CA ILE A 19 -6.38 5.03 1.71
C ILE A 19 -7.67 5.11 0.89
N SER A 20 -7.64 5.88 -0.20
CA SER A 20 -8.68 5.80 -1.21
C SER A 20 -8.71 4.36 -1.74
N GLY A 21 -9.89 3.77 -1.93
CA GLY A 21 -10.03 2.41 -2.46
C GLY A 21 -9.78 2.34 -3.97
N GLY A 22 -8.84 3.12 -4.50
CA GLY A 22 -8.47 3.15 -5.91
C GLY A 22 -7.38 2.12 -6.24
N ALA A 23 -6.56 2.44 -7.24
CA ALA A 23 -5.49 1.57 -7.73
C ALA A 23 -4.23 1.56 -6.85
N GLU A 24 -4.19 2.31 -5.75
CA GLU A 24 -2.99 2.42 -4.91
C GLU A 24 -2.71 1.11 -4.16
N ARG A 25 -1.52 0.52 -4.27
CA ARG A 25 -1.20 -0.72 -3.52
C ARG A 25 -0.76 -0.41 -2.08
N THR A 26 -0.01 0.67 -1.89
CA THR A 26 0.34 1.23 -0.58
C THR A 26 0.17 2.74 -0.59
N ALA A 27 -0.14 3.33 0.57
CA ALA A 27 -0.21 4.77 0.69
C ALA A 27 1.18 5.39 0.49
N LEU A 28 1.25 6.56 -0.15
CA LEU A 28 2.47 7.37 -0.21
C LEU A 28 2.80 7.85 1.23
N PRO A 29 3.93 7.44 1.81
CA PRO A 29 4.29 7.87 3.15
C PRO A 29 4.93 9.26 3.06
N THR A 30 4.24 10.29 3.53
CA THR A 30 4.78 11.66 3.64
C THR A 30 4.91 12.13 5.08
N ALA A 31 4.12 11.54 5.99
CA ALA A 31 4.06 11.91 7.39
C ALA A 31 5.41 11.75 8.11
N PHE A 32 6.17 10.69 7.76
CA PHE A 32 7.47 10.37 8.35
C PHE A 32 8.51 11.52 8.26
N MET A 33 8.34 12.46 7.32
CA MET A 33 9.22 13.62 7.20
C MET A 33 9.01 14.67 8.30
N PHE A 34 7.83 14.70 8.92
CA PHE A 34 7.44 15.67 9.95
C PHE A 34 7.71 15.18 11.38
N GLU A 35 8.11 13.92 11.53
CA GLU A 35 8.46 13.34 12.83
C GLU A 35 9.72 13.97 13.41
N THR A 36 9.79 14.08 14.74
CA THR A 36 10.92 14.74 15.40
C THR A 36 12.13 13.81 15.47
N GLY A 37 13.29 14.27 14.97
CA GLY A 37 14.52 13.49 14.98
C GLY A 37 14.63 12.51 13.81
N GLY A 38 15.64 11.63 13.90
CA GLY A 38 15.73 10.47 13.01
C GLY A 38 14.57 9.53 13.24
N TYR A 39 13.85 9.19 12.17
CA TYR A 39 12.59 8.44 12.24
C TYR A 39 12.58 7.31 11.22
N ALA A 40 11.97 6.19 11.57
CA ALA A 40 11.81 5.05 10.68
C ALA A 40 10.44 4.41 10.89
N GLU A 41 9.79 4.05 9.81
CA GLU A 41 8.49 3.38 9.83
C GLU A 41 8.44 2.24 8.83
N PHE A 42 7.62 1.25 9.19
CA PHE A 42 7.26 0.13 8.35
C PHE A 42 5.75 -0.04 8.40
N THR A 43 5.11 -0.14 7.24
CA THR A 43 3.67 -0.31 7.13
C THR A 43 3.36 -1.51 6.25
N TYR A 44 2.42 -2.34 6.68
CA TYR A 44 1.85 -3.42 5.88
C TYR A 44 0.36 -3.16 5.69
N SER A 45 -0.12 -3.31 4.46
CA SER A 45 -1.53 -3.16 4.10
C SER A 45 -1.99 -4.38 3.32
N ASN A 46 -3.21 -4.81 3.61
CA ASN A 46 -3.91 -5.84 2.86
C ASN A 46 -5.31 -5.34 2.53
N ARG A 47 -5.73 -5.48 1.27
CA ARG A 47 -7.06 -5.14 0.79
C ARG A 47 -7.62 -6.31 0.00
N ASN A 48 -8.74 -6.82 0.48
CA ASN A 48 -9.50 -7.86 -0.20
C ASN A 48 -10.56 -7.20 -1.08
N TYR A 49 -10.59 -7.54 -2.36
CA TYR A 49 -11.55 -6.98 -3.32
C TYR A 49 -12.61 -8.01 -3.66
N ASP A 50 -13.87 -7.59 -3.60
CA ASP A 50 -15.01 -8.38 -4.09
C ASP A 50 -15.68 -7.62 -5.24
N VAL A 51 -15.19 -7.87 -6.45
CA VAL A 51 -15.67 -7.23 -7.68
C VAL A 51 -16.17 -8.31 -8.62
N THR A 52 -17.46 -8.56 -8.60
CA THR A 52 -18.14 -9.56 -9.44
C THR A 52 -18.92 -8.89 -10.57
N ASP A 53 -19.13 -9.64 -11.64
CA ASP A 53 -20.02 -9.24 -12.75
C ASP A 53 -20.92 -10.42 -13.18
N ASN A 54 -22.12 -10.14 -13.66
CA ASN A 54 -23.08 -11.17 -14.04
C ASN A 54 -22.66 -11.99 -15.28
N MET A 55 -21.80 -11.46 -16.15
CA MET A 55 -21.46 -12.10 -17.43
C MET A 55 -20.02 -12.62 -17.48
N PHE A 56 -19.07 -11.85 -16.93
CA PHE A 56 -17.64 -12.13 -17.05
C PHE A 56 -16.96 -12.56 -15.74
N ALA A 57 -17.61 -12.41 -14.58
CA ALA A 57 -17.10 -12.87 -13.29
C ALA A 57 -18.23 -13.19 -12.26
N PRO A 58 -19.16 -14.11 -12.58
CA PRO A 58 -20.35 -14.35 -11.76
C PRO A 58 -20.11 -15.23 -10.54
N THR A 59 -18.97 -15.92 -10.44
CA THR A 59 -18.71 -16.91 -9.39
C THR A 59 -17.61 -16.51 -8.41
N SER A 60 -16.69 -15.62 -8.81
CA SER A 60 -15.69 -15.05 -7.90
C SER A 60 -15.27 -13.65 -8.35
N SER A 61 -14.61 -12.92 -7.45
CA SER A 61 -14.06 -11.59 -7.74
C SER A 61 -13.08 -11.64 -8.91
N MET A 62 -13.21 -10.67 -9.84
CA MET A 62 -12.26 -10.45 -10.93
C MET A 62 -11.11 -9.51 -10.54
N ALA A 63 -11.24 -8.79 -9.42
CA ALA A 63 -10.17 -7.97 -8.89
C ALA A 63 -9.37 -8.79 -7.88
N GLY A 64 -8.06 -8.91 -8.12
CA GLY A 64 -7.17 -9.63 -7.21
C GLY A 64 -7.00 -8.87 -5.90
N ASP A 65 -6.83 -9.63 -4.82
CA ASP A 65 -6.46 -9.06 -3.53
C ASP A 65 -5.08 -8.40 -3.61
N VAL A 66 -4.96 -7.22 -3.00
CA VAL A 66 -3.74 -6.42 -3.03
C VAL A 66 -3.15 -6.36 -1.64
N SER A 67 -1.95 -6.89 -1.51
CA SER A 67 -1.10 -6.67 -0.33
C SER A 67 0.13 -5.86 -0.70
N GLY A 68 0.63 -5.08 0.26
CA GLY A 68 1.77 -4.23 0.04
C GLY A 68 2.45 -3.85 1.34
N ALA A 69 3.77 -3.79 1.30
CA ALA A 69 4.59 -3.25 2.37
C ALA A 69 5.23 -1.93 1.90
N SER A 70 5.38 -0.99 2.83
CA SER A 70 6.16 0.23 2.62
C SER A 70 7.10 0.46 3.79
N MET A 71 8.23 1.09 3.50
CA MET A 71 9.24 1.44 4.48
C MET A 71 9.71 2.87 4.22
N SER A 72 9.83 3.65 5.29
CA SER A 72 10.33 5.02 5.21
C SER A 72 11.36 5.27 6.29
N VAL A 73 12.42 6.00 5.95
CA VAL A 73 13.48 6.39 6.88
C VAL A 73 13.84 7.86 6.67
N LYS A 74 13.97 8.60 7.76
CA LYS A 74 14.34 10.02 7.81
C LYS A 74 15.62 10.19 8.60
N PHE A 75 16.51 11.02 8.09
CA PHE A 75 17.75 11.44 8.71
C PHE A 75 17.79 12.96 8.80
N ASP A 76 17.92 13.50 10.01
CA ASP A 76 18.19 14.92 10.22
C ASP A 76 19.67 15.20 9.94
N VAL A 77 19.95 15.96 8.89
CA VAL A 77 21.31 16.36 8.50
C VAL A 77 21.80 17.49 9.41
N ASN A 78 20.90 18.39 9.77
CA ASN A 78 21.09 19.45 10.77
C ASN A 78 19.72 19.92 11.30
N GLU A 79 19.72 21.01 12.07
CA GLU A 79 18.50 21.59 12.68
C GLU A 79 17.48 22.13 11.67
N THR A 80 17.83 22.23 10.38
CA THR A 80 17.00 22.84 9.33
C THR A 80 16.76 21.92 8.14
N ILE A 81 17.62 20.92 7.92
CA ILE A 81 17.60 20.04 6.76
C ILE A 81 17.46 18.60 7.23
N ALA A 82 16.44 17.93 6.70
CA ALA A 82 16.25 16.50 6.83
C ALA A 82 16.14 15.85 5.45
N VAL A 83 16.63 14.61 5.34
CA VAL A 83 16.55 13.79 4.13
C VAL A 83 15.78 12.52 4.46
N GLY A 84 14.79 12.21 3.63
CA GLY A 84 13.99 11.00 3.74
C GLY A 84 14.13 10.11 2.53
N ILE A 85 14.10 8.80 2.76
CA ILE A 85 13.99 7.77 1.74
C ILE A 85 12.73 6.96 2.06
N ALA A 86 11.85 6.83 1.07
CA ALA A 86 10.65 6.02 1.17
C ALA A 86 10.60 5.02 0.03
N GLN A 87 10.30 3.77 0.37
CA GLN A 87 10.00 2.70 -0.56
C GLN A 87 8.54 2.31 -0.36
N TYR A 88 7.76 2.42 -1.43
CA TYR A 88 6.33 2.17 -1.44
C TYR A 88 5.90 1.73 -2.84
N ASN A 89 4.80 1.00 -2.92
CA ASN A 89 4.17 0.63 -4.18
C ASN A 89 3.02 1.59 -4.47
N GLN A 90 3.21 2.47 -5.46
CA GLN A 90 2.31 3.59 -5.71
C GLN A 90 0.96 3.15 -6.27
N ALA A 91 0.93 2.28 -7.28
CA ALA A 91 -0.31 1.85 -7.92
C ALA A 91 -0.12 0.54 -8.70
N GLY A 92 -1.20 -0.25 -8.77
CA GLY A 92 -1.26 -1.45 -9.59
C GLY A 92 -2.64 -2.07 -9.51
N ILE A 93 -3.18 -2.47 -10.66
CA ILE A 93 -4.49 -3.12 -10.77
C ILE A 93 -4.23 -4.55 -11.21
N SER A 94 -4.65 -5.52 -10.39
CA SER A 94 -4.61 -6.94 -10.75
C SER A 94 -6.03 -7.37 -11.10
N LEU A 95 -6.24 -7.76 -12.35
CA LEU A 95 -7.49 -8.29 -12.86
C LEU A 95 -7.29 -9.72 -13.31
N ASN A 96 -8.10 -10.64 -12.79
CA ASN A 96 -8.10 -12.03 -13.23
C ASN A 96 -9.53 -12.52 -13.46
N TYR A 97 -9.87 -12.70 -14.74
CA TYR A 97 -11.17 -13.24 -15.14
C TYR A 97 -11.15 -14.77 -15.28
N GLN A 98 -9.98 -15.41 -15.20
CA GLN A 98 -9.85 -16.86 -15.28
C GLN A 98 -10.29 -17.50 -13.97
N GLY A 99 -11.13 -18.52 -14.05
CA GLY A 99 -11.71 -19.17 -12.87
C GLY A 99 -12.86 -18.39 -12.21
N ALA A 100 -13.13 -17.14 -12.62
CA ALA A 100 -14.21 -16.31 -12.08
C ALA A 100 -15.61 -16.63 -12.64
N GLY A 101 -15.68 -17.58 -13.59
CA GLY A 101 -16.89 -18.00 -14.29
C GLY A 101 -17.18 -17.11 -15.51
N SER A 102 -17.98 -17.61 -16.45
CA SER A 102 -18.59 -16.78 -17.50
C SER A 102 -19.71 -17.54 -18.20
N GLN A 103 -20.66 -16.79 -18.75
CA GLN A 103 -21.69 -17.34 -19.64
C GLN A 103 -21.15 -17.62 -21.05
N ILE A 104 -19.97 -17.11 -21.41
CA ILE A 104 -19.32 -17.37 -22.70
C ILE A 104 -18.50 -18.68 -22.59
N PRO A 105 -18.75 -19.69 -23.45
CA PRO A 105 -17.98 -20.92 -23.46
C PRO A 105 -16.47 -20.67 -23.62
N GLY A 106 -15.66 -21.28 -22.76
CA GLY A 106 -14.20 -21.18 -22.80
C GLY A 106 -13.61 -19.95 -22.10
N PHE A 107 -14.38 -18.86 -21.92
CA PHE A 107 -13.87 -17.62 -21.29
C PHE A 107 -13.36 -17.86 -19.86
N ASN A 108 -13.99 -18.74 -19.09
CA ASN A 108 -13.51 -19.08 -17.75
C ASN A 108 -12.07 -19.64 -17.73
N ALA A 109 -11.60 -20.23 -18.83
CA ALA A 109 -10.26 -20.81 -18.95
C ALA A 109 -9.25 -19.88 -19.65
N VAL A 110 -9.72 -19.01 -20.55
CA VAL A 110 -8.84 -18.13 -21.37
C VAL A 110 -9.14 -16.65 -21.20
N GLY A 111 -9.89 -16.29 -20.17
CA GLY A 111 -10.23 -14.91 -19.84
C GLY A 111 -8.97 -14.06 -19.65
N PRO A 112 -9.08 -12.74 -19.84
CA PRO A 112 -7.95 -11.84 -19.66
C PRO A 112 -7.46 -11.87 -18.22
N MET A 113 -6.14 -11.81 -18.07
CA MET A 113 -5.45 -11.67 -16.80
C MET A 113 -4.40 -10.58 -16.94
N VAL A 114 -4.37 -9.65 -16.00
CA VAL A 114 -3.49 -8.47 -15.98
C VAL A 114 -3.00 -8.30 -14.55
N ASP A 115 -1.69 -8.20 -14.36
CA ASP A 115 -1.04 -8.09 -13.04
C ASP A 115 -0.30 -6.76 -12.82
#